data_AF-A0A0H2RUC6-F1
#
_entry.id   AF-A0A0H2RUC6-F1
#
_cell.length_a   1.000
_cell.length_b   1.000
_cell.length_c   1.000
_cell.angle_alpha   90.00
_cell.angle_beta   90.00
_cell.angle_gamma   90.00
#
_symmetry.space_group_name_H-M   'P 1'
#
loop_
_entity.id
_entity.type
_entity.pdbx_description
1 polymer ?
#
loop_
_entity_poly.entity_id
_entity_poly.type
_entity_poly.pdbx_seq_one_letter_code
_entity_poly.pdbx_strand_id
1 'polypeptide(L)'
;APQSVILYLEKNWMSETKLWSAVARRNRSIHELSDTNMLIEAWHHVLKTYLLDGKRNRRGDYLISILIREAVPRYAQKHIFRAMGMEGADLEEQKRAQIAE
;
A
#
# COMPACT_ATOMS: atom_id res chain seq x y z
N ALA A 1 -14.10 -2.23 -25.35
CA ALA A 1 -14.25 -1.42 -24.11
C ALA A 1 -15.00 -0.14 -24.45
N PRO A 2 -15.68 0.52 -23.50
CA PRO A 2 -16.31 1.81 -23.75
C PRO A 2 -15.29 2.84 -24.25
N GLN A 3 -15.68 3.70 -25.21
CA GLN A 3 -14.78 4.69 -25.82
C GLN A 3 -14.16 5.63 -24.79
N SER A 4 -14.93 5.97 -23.74
CA SER A 4 -14.47 6.78 -22.61
C SER A 4 -13.30 6.14 -21.85
N VAL A 5 -13.29 4.81 -21.72
CA VAL A 5 -12.21 4.07 -21.05
C VAL A 5 -10.95 4.06 -21.89
N ILE A 6 -11.08 3.87 -23.21
CA ILE A 6 -9.94 3.88 -24.14
C ILE A 6 -9.25 5.25 -24.11
N LEU A 7 -10.01 6.33 -24.28
CA LEU A 7 -9.48 7.70 -24.24
C LEU A 7 -8.81 8.04 -22.89
N TYR A 8 -9.38 7.56 -21.79
CA TYR A 8 -8.80 7.74 -20.46
C TYR A 8 -7.45 7.02 -20.35
N LEU A 9 -7.36 5.78 -20.81
CA LEU A 9 -6.12 5.00 -20.75
C LEU A 9 -5.05 5.60 -21.65
N GLU A 10 -5.39 5.98 -22.88
CA GLU A 10 -4.49 6.62 -23.84
C GLU A 10 -3.89 7.91 -23.28
N LYS A 11 -4.74 8.79 -22.72
CA LYS A 11 -4.32 10.09 -22.20
C LYS A 11 -3.45 10.00 -20.95
N ASN A 12 -3.75 9.07 -20.03
CA ASN A 12 -3.16 9.10 -18.69
C ASN A 12 -2.12 8.02 -18.44
N TRP A 13 -2.15 6.91 -19.19
CA TRP A 13 -1.41 5.71 -18.80
C TRP A 13 -0.58 5.10 -19.93
N MET A 14 -1.03 5.18 -21.18
CA MET A 14 -0.31 4.58 -22.32
C MET A 14 1.00 5.30 -22.66
N SER A 15 1.11 6.60 -22.35
CA SER A 15 2.37 7.35 -22.51
C SER A 15 3.43 6.94 -21.49
N GLU A 16 3.01 6.48 -20.30
CA GLU A 16 3.90 6.30 -19.16
C GLU A 16 4.30 4.83 -18.95
N THR A 17 4.89 4.29 -20.02
CA THR A 17 5.35 2.89 -20.12
C THR A 17 6.30 2.46 -19.00
N LYS A 18 7.08 3.38 -18.42
CA LYS A 18 7.99 3.12 -17.31
C LYS A 18 7.27 2.79 -16.01
N LEU A 19 6.06 3.31 -15.80
CA LEU A 19 5.29 3.03 -14.59
C LEU A 19 4.74 1.61 -14.59
N TRP A 20 4.42 1.02 -15.74
CA TRP A 20 3.74 -0.29 -15.83
C TRP A 20 4.64 -1.43 -16.32
N SER A 21 5.74 -1.13 -17.01
CA SER A 21 6.65 -2.14 -17.55
C SER A 21 7.42 -2.85 -16.44
N ALA A 22 7.24 -4.17 -16.33
CA ALA A 22 8.02 -5.01 -15.42
C ALA A 22 9.54 -4.93 -15.70
N VAL A 23 9.93 -4.62 -16.94
CA VAL A 23 11.34 -4.44 -17.32
C VAL A 23 11.91 -3.11 -16.79
N ALA A 24 11.07 -2.07 -16.68
CA ALA A 24 11.47 -0.77 -16.14
C ALA A 24 11.47 -0.72 -14.60
N ARG A 25 10.85 -1.70 -13.93
CA ARG A 25 10.77 -1.83 -12.46
C ARG A 25 11.87 -2.72 -11.87
N ARG A 26 13.09 -2.68 -12.41
CA ARG A 26 14.25 -3.39 -11.84
C ARG A 26 14.89 -2.56 -10.73
N ASN A 27 15.36 -3.21 -9.66
CA ASN A 27 16.06 -2.61 -8.51
C ASN A 27 15.26 -1.61 -7.63
N ARG A 28 13.92 -1.65 -7.65
CA ARG A 28 13.12 -0.92 -6.66
C ARG A 28 12.89 -1.77 -5.42
N SER A 29 13.22 -1.24 -4.24
CA SER A 29 12.90 -1.87 -2.95
C SER A 29 11.40 -1.98 -2.73
N ILE A 30 10.93 -2.89 -1.86
CA ILE A 30 9.48 -3.03 -1.57
C ILE A 30 8.84 -1.73 -1.05
N HIS A 31 9.63 -0.84 -0.45
CA HIS A 31 9.20 0.47 -0.02
C HIS A 31 9.07 1.48 -1.17
N GLU A 32 9.97 1.43 -2.16
CA GLU A 32 9.82 2.14 -3.46
C GLU A 32 8.73 1.51 -4.35
N LEU A 33 8.34 0.26 -4.06
CA LEU A 33 7.17 -0.42 -4.62
C LEU A 33 5.88 -0.10 -3.85
N SER A 34 5.90 0.79 -2.84
CA SER A 34 4.67 1.30 -2.21
C SER A 34 3.79 2.08 -3.18
N ASP A 35 4.36 2.53 -4.30
CA ASP A 35 3.65 3.09 -5.45
C ASP A 35 2.99 2.02 -6.35
N THR A 36 2.96 0.76 -5.91
CA THR A 36 2.15 -0.25 -6.58
C THR A 36 0.70 -0.13 -6.14
N ASN A 37 -0.19 -0.17 -7.12
CA ASN A 37 -1.64 -0.16 -6.91
C ASN A 37 -2.07 -1.17 -5.83
N MET A 38 -1.39 -2.32 -5.74
CA MET A 38 -1.67 -3.38 -4.77
C MET A 38 -1.48 -2.96 -3.30
N LEU A 39 -0.42 -2.21 -2.97
CA LEU A 39 -0.20 -1.80 -1.57
C LEU A 39 -1.22 -0.74 -1.15
N ILE A 40 -1.48 0.22 -2.05
CA ILE A 40 -2.49 1.27 -1.85
C ILE A 40 -3.88 0.63 -1.72
N GLU A 41 -4.22 -0.35 -2.56
CA GLU A 41 -5.48 -1.08 -2.49
C GLU A 41 -5.61 -1.91 -1.20
N ALA A 42 -4.55 -2.60 -0.78
CA ALA A 42 -4.53 -3.35 0.48
C ALA A 42 -4.73 -2.40 1.68
N TRP A 43 -4.07 -1.25 1.68
CA TRP A 43 -4.24 -0.24 2.72
C TRP A 43 -5.64 0.39 2.70
N HIS A 44 -6.17 0.71 1.52
CA HIS A 44 -7.55 1.18 1.37
C HIS A 44 -8.57 0.14 1.86
N HIS A 45 -8.32 -1.15 1.61
CA HIS A 45 -9.16 -2.21 2.14
C HIS A 45 -9.12 -2.23 3.67
N VAL A 46 -7.92 -2.11 4.27
CA VAL A 46 -7.78 -2.04 5.73
C VAL A 46 -8.48 -0.80 6.30
N LEU A 47 -8.25 0.36 5.71
CA LEU A 47 -8.87 1.63 6.11
C LEU A 47 -10.39 1.52 6.06
N LYS A 48 -10.93 1.05 4.93
CA LYS A 48 -12.38 0.96 4.74
C LYS A 48 -13.00 -0.07 5.69
N THR A 49 -12.42 -1.25 5.80
CA THR A 49 -13.02 -2.39 6.51
C THR A 49 -12.84 -2.30 8.01
N TYR A 50 -11.65 -1.95 8.49
CA TYR A 50 -11.31 -2.03 9.91
C TYR A 50 -11.27 -0.68 10.62
N LEU A 51 -10.99 0.42 9.92
CA LEU A 51 -10.87 1.74 10.55
C LEU A 51 -12.14 2.59 10.34
N LEU A 52 -12.81 2.45 9.19
CA LEU A 52 -14.02 3.22 8.88
C LEU A 52 -15.33 2.45 9.12
N ASP A 53 -15.25 1.20 9.63
CA ASP A 53 -16.38 0.28 9.84
C ASP A 53 -17.23 0.06 8.57
N GLY A 54 -16.58 -0.03 7.41
CA GLY A 54 -17.25 -0.22 6.12
C GLY A 54 -17.97 1.02 5.58
N LYS A 55 -18.00 2.14 6.30
CA LYS A 55 -18.70 3.37 5.89
C LYS A 55 -17.90 4.09 4.80
N ARG A 56 -18.48 4.16 3.59
CA ARG A 56 -17.98 4.98 2.47
C ARG A 56 -18.53 6.41 2.65
N ASN A 57 -17.68 7.43 2.53
CA ASN A 57 -17.93 8.86 2.82
C ASN A 57 -17.95 9.27 4.30
N ARG A 58 -16.78 9.62 4.82
CA ARG A 58 -16.66 10.49 6.01
C ARG A 58 -15.95 11.77 5.60
N ARG A 59 -16.29 12.88 6.27
CA ARG A 59 -15.60 14.16 6.04
C ARG A 59 -14.09 13.99 6.29
N GLY A 60 -13.28 14.78 5.58
CA GLY A 60 -11.82 14.67 5.64
C GLY A 60 -11.23 14.87 7.05
N ASP A 61 -11.84 15.73 7.86
CA ASP A 61 -11.46 15.94 9.26
C ASP A 61 -11.64 14.69 10.11
N TYR A 62 -12.76 13.99 9.92
CA TYR A 62 -13.00 12.74 10.60
C TYR A 62 -12.01 11.64 10.16
N LEU A 63 -11.71 11.56 8.86
CA LEU A 63 -10.69 10.64 8.35
C LEU A 63 -9.33 10.94 8.99
N ILE A 64 -8.90 12.19 9.03
CA ILE A 64 -7.65 12.60 9.69
C ILE A 64 -7.65 12.19 11.16
N SER A 65 -8.77 12.38 11.86
CA SER A 65 -8.88 12.01 13.27
C SER A 65 -8.68 10.50 13.50
N ILE A 66 -9.22 9.64 12.64
CA ILE A 66 -9.02 8.19 12.69
C ILE A 66 -7.58 7.82 12.36
N LEU A 67 -7.00 8.44 11.33
CA LEU A 67 -5.62 8.14 10.95
C LEU A 67 -4.66 8.43 12.12
N ILE A 68 -4.86 9.53 12.83
CA ILE A 68 -4.02 9.92 13.96
C ILE A 68 -4.31 9.09 15.21
N ARG A 69 -5.59 8.86 15.54
CA ARG A 69 -5.98 8.24 16.83
C ARG A 69 -5.98 6.72 16.81
N GLU A 70 -6.18 6.11 15.64
CA GLU A 70 -6.35 4.66 15.53
C GLU A 70 -5.27 4.05 14.64
N ALA A 71 -5.07 4.58 13.43
CA ALA A 71 -4.13 3.97 12.49
C ALA A 71 -2.68 4.09 12.97
N VAL A 72 -2.20 5.30 13.29
CA VAL A 72 -0.81 5.52 13.72
C VAL A 72 -0.47 4.69 14.97
N PRO A 73 -1.25 4.71 16.06
CA PRO A 73 -0.95 3.90 17.24
C PRO A 73 -0.96 2.40 16.96
N ARG A 74 -1.90 1.91 16.12
CA ARG A 74 -1.97 0.50 15.74
C ARG A 74 -0.68 0.05 15.04
N TYR A 75 -0.20 0.82 14.06
CA TYR A 75 1.03 0.48 13.35
C TYR A 75 2.27 0.67 14.22
N ALA A 76 2.32 1.70 15.07
CA ALA A 76 3.40 1.88 16.03
C ALA A 76 3.51 0.68 17.00
N GLN A 77 2.38 0.23 17.55
CA GLN A 77 2.32 -0.94 18.41
C GLN A 77 2.75 -2.21 17.67
N LYS A 78 2.34 -2.37 16.40
CA LYS A 78 2.78 -3.47 15.56
C LYS A 78 4.30 -3.46 15.36
N HIS A 79 4.90 -2.30 15.07
CA HIS A 79 6.35 -2.16 14.96
C HIS A 79 7.07 -2.51 16.26
N ILE A 80 6.51 -2.10 17.39
CA ILE A 80 7.05 -2.41 18.72
C ILE A 80 7.00 -3.92 19.00
N PHE A 81 5.88 -4.59 18.71
CA PHE A 81 5.77 -6.05 18.88
C PHE A 81 6.71 -6.84 17.97
N ARG A 82 6.94 -6.35 16.74
CA ARG A 82 7.95 -6.88 15.84
C ARG A 82 9.36 -6.73 16.40
N ALA A 83 9.71 -5.54 16.90
CA ALA A 83 11.01 -5.29 17.50
C ALA A 83 11.27 -6.17 18.74
N MET A 84 10.21 -6.57 19.46
CA MET A 84 10.29 -7.53 20.57
C MET A 84 10.28 -9.01 20.14
N GLY A 85 10.22 -9.31 18.84
CA GLY A 85 10.18 -10.68 18.32
C GLY A 85 8.86 -11.42 18.58
N MET A 86 7.80 -10.71 18.95
CA MET A 86 6.47 -11.30 19.20
C MET A 86 5.64 -11.48 17.92
N GLU A 87 5.99 -10.78 16.84
CA GLU A 87 5.47 -11.01 15.50
C GLU A 87 6.56 -11.64 14.61
N GLY A 88 6.18 -12.59 13.75
CA GLY A 88 7.10 -13.22 12.80
C GLY A 88 7.67 -12.25 11.77
N ALA A 89 8.82 -12.62 11.18
CA ALA A 89 9.57 -11.82 10.22
C ALA A 89 8.71 -11.36 9.02
N ASP A 90 8.90 -10.12 8.58
CA ASP A 90 8.21 -9.61 7.39
C ASP A 90 8.70 -10.33 6.13
N LEU A 91 7.92 -10.28 5.05
CA LEU A 91 8.27 -10.87 3.74
C LEU A 91 9.62 -10.34 3.21
N GLU A 92 10.01 -9.14 3.62
CA GLU A 92 11.29 -8.52 3.30
C GLU A 92 12.45 -9.15 4.08
N GLU A 93 12.28 -9.29 5.40
CA GLU A 93 13.26 -9.95 6.27
C GLU A 93 13.43 -11.42 5.91
N GLN A 94 12.34 -12.11 5.57
CA GLN A 94 12.38 -13.48 5.05
C GLN A 94 13.14 -13.56 3.72
N LYS A 95 12.92 -12.61 2.80
CA LYS A 95 13.67 -12.56 1.54
C LYS A 95 15.15 -12.23 1.74
N ARG A 96 15.49 -11.32 2.66
CA ARG A 96 16.89 -11.02 3.00
C ARG A 96 17.59 -12.22 3.60
N ALA A 97 16.91 -12.97 4.47
CA ALA A 97 17.43 -14.21 5.02
C ALA A 97 17.70 -15.26 3.91
N GLN A 98 16.79 -15.42 2.95
CA GLN A 98 16.96 -16.33 1.80
C GLN A 98 18.08 -15.93 0.83
N ILE A 99 18.46 -14.66 0.77
CA ILE A 99 19.57 -14.19 -0.10
C ILE A 99 20.93 -14.32 0.61
N ALA A 100 20.93 -14.34 1.94
CA ALA A 100 22.13 -14.46 2.76
C ALA A 100 22.57 -15.92 3.01
N GLU A 101 21.71 -16.89 2.70
CA GLU A 101 21.95 -18.34 2.73
C GLU A 101 22.44 -18.85 1.36
#